data_AF-A0A9W6NQL2-F1
#
_entry.id   AF-A0A9W6NQL2-F1
#
_cell.length_a   1.000
_cell.length_b   1.000
_cell.length_c   1.000
_cell.angle_alpha   90.00
_cell.angle_beta   90.00
_cell.angle_gamma   90.00
#
_symmetry.space_group_name_H-M   'P 1'
#
loop_
_entity.id
_entity.type
_entity.pdbx_description
1 polymer ?
#
loop_
_entity_poly.entity_id
_entity_poly.type
_entity_poly.pdbx_seq_one_letter_code
_entity_poly.pdbx_strand_id
1 'polypeptide(L)'
;MTSILPDGYAVRLDWPVARHGGVRHEFTQFTTSLRRALRRAVGTQRYWATGPVRPLAVTVVPIGRADYDAHGRDCASLTCPTMAPLLGLAPAGAVEGTALPGPPS
;
A
#
# COMPACT_ATOMS: atom_id res chain seq x y z
N MET A 1 8.31 -21.04 3.24
CA MET A 1 7.44 -19.85 3.29
C MET A 1 6.14 -20.20 2.61
N THR A 2 5.12 -20.55 3.38
CA THR A 2 3.80 -20.91 2.84
C THR A 2 3.14 -19.61 2.40
N SER A 3 3.16 -19.29 1.11
CA SER A 3 2.30 -18.24 0.57
C SER A 3 0.86 -18.69 0.81
N ILE A 4 0.25 -18.18 1.87
CA ILE A 4 -1.17 -18.37 2.13
C ILE A 4 -1.87 -17.70 0.94
N LEU A 5 -2.55 -18.51 0.12
CA LEU A 5 -3.31 -17.99 -1.01
C LEU A 5 -4.31 -16.95 -0.46
N PRO A 6 -4.43 -15.79 -1.11
CA PRO A 6 -5.35 -14.76 -0.66
C PRO A 6 -6.78 -15.31 -0.70
N ASP A 7 -7.44 -15.27 0.45
CA ASP A 7 -8.84 -15.72 0.62
C ASP A 7 -9.84 -14.56 0.47
N GLY A 8 -9.34 -13.34 0.25
CA GLY A 8 -10.17 -12.18 -0.02
C GLY A 8 -9.41 -10.99 -0.59
N TYR A 9 -10.05 -9.83 -0.46
CA TYR A 9 -9.63 -8.56 -1.01
C TYR A 9 -9.80 -7.47 0.03
N ALA A 10 -8.89 -6.49 0.03
CA ALA A 10 -8.99 -5.29 0.86
C ALA A 10 -8.77 -4.02 0.01
N VAL A 11 -9.30 -2.91 0.51
CA VAL A 11 -9.01 -1.58 -0.03
C VAL A 11 -7.74 -1.08 0.64
N ARG A 12 -6.69 -0.91 -0.16
CA ARG A 12 -5.42 -0.32 0.25
C ARG A 12 -5.46 1.18 0.05
N LEU A 13 -5.07 1.91 1.08
CA LEU A 13 -4.84 3.35 1.09
C LEU A 13 -3.36 3.61 1.22
N ASP A 14 -2.77 4.35 0.30
CA ASP A 14 -1.39 4.82 0.39
C ASP A 14 -1.38 6.29 0.81
N TRP A 15 -0.80 6.58 1.97
CA TRP A 15 -0.76 7.89 2.61
C TRP A 15 0.62 8.53 2.47
N PRO A 16 0.70 9.85 2.22
CA PRO A 16 1.97 10.56 2.24
C PRO A 16 2.49 10.72 3.67
N VAL A 17 3.74 10.33 3.93
CA VAL A 17 4.38 10.52 5.25
C VAL A 17 5.27 11.76 5.24
N ALA A 18 4.79 12.83 5.89
CA ALA A 18 5.43 14.14 5.87
C ALA A 18 6.84 14.18 6.51
N ARG A 19 7.17 13.26 7.43
CA ARG A 19 8.39 13.35 8.25
C ARG A 19 9.64 12.69 7.64
N HIS A 20 9.48 11.72 6.75
CA HIS A 20 10.59 10.88 6.28
C HIS A 20 10.59 10.59 4.77
N GLY A 21 9.79 11.32 3.97
CA GLY A 21 9.76 11.15 2.52
C GLY A 21 9.28 9.76 2.07
N GLY A 22 8.36 9.16 2.82
CA GLY A 22 7.87 7.80 2.59
C GLY A 22 6.37 7.72 2.35
N VAL A 23 5.90 6.50 2.07
CA VAL A 23 4.48 6.17 1.92
C VAL A 23 4.11 5.17 3.01
N ARG A 24 3.09 5.49 3.80
CA ARG A 24 2.48 4.54 4.74
C ARG A 24 1.24 3.97 4.10
N HIS A 25 0.99 2.68 4.28
CA HIS A 25 -0.21 2.08 3.73
C HIS A 25 -1.11 1.52 4.83
N GLU A 26 -2.39 1.48 4.53
CA GLU A 26 -3.44 1.00 5.41
C GLU A 26 -4.37 0.09 4.60
N PHE A 27 -4.68 -1.09 5.13
CA PHE A 27 -5.69 -1.96 4.55
C PHE A 27 -7.01 -1.80 5.28
N THR A 28 -8.07 -1.56 4.51
CA THR A 28 -9.42 -1.34 5.05
C THR A 28 -10.43 -2.23 4.36
N GLN A 29 -11.55 -2.45 5.04
CA GLN A 29 -12.76 -2.99 4.44
C GLN A 29 -12.57 -4.35 3.73
N PHE A 30 -11.91 -5.30 4.39
CA PHE A 30 -11.75 -6.67 3.90
C PHE A 30 -13.09 -7.28 3.45
N THR A 31 -13.04 -8.05 2.37
CA THR A 31 -14.16 -8.82 1.85
C THR A 31 -13.67 -9.93 0.94
N THR A 32 -14.36 -11.07 0.95
CA THR A 32 -14.12 -12.18 0.03
C THR A 32 -14.62 -11.92 -1.40
N SER A 33 -15.24 -10.75 -1.67
CA SER A 33 -15.83 -10.41 -2.98
C SER A 33 -15.11 -9.23 -3.64
N LEU A 34 -14.46 -9.49 -4.78
CA LEU A 34 -13.80 -8.46 -5.59
C LEU A 34 -14.74 -7.32 -5.98
N ARG A 35 -15.96 -7.66 -6.42
CA ARG A 35 -16.98 -6.66 -6.79
C ARG A 35 -17.33 -5.73 -5.62
N ARG A 36 -17.41 -6.28 -4.40
CA ARG A 36 -17.68 -5.49 -3.20
C ARG A 36 -16.47 -4.63 -2.84
N ALA A 37 -15.26 -5.15 -2.96
CA ALA A 37 -14.02 -4.41 -2.73
C ALA A 37 -13.88 -3.22 -3.70
N LEU A 38 -14.18 -3.41 -4.99
CA LEU A 38 -14.15 -2.34 -5.99
C LEU A 38 -15.16 -1.23 -5.69
N ARG A 39 -16.41 -1.58 -5.35
CA ARG A 39 -17.42 -0.57 -4.94
C ARG A 39 -16.97 0.22 -3.71
N ARG A 40 -16.37 -0.48 -2.75
CA ARG A 40 -15.80 0.09 -1.54
C ARG A 40 -14.65 1.05 -1.85
N ALA A 41 -13.72 0.67 -2.74
CA ALA A 41 -12.63 1.53 -3.18
C ALA A 41 -13.13 2.83 -3.82
N VAL A 42 -14.14 2.75 -4.70
CA VAL A 42 -14.78 3.96 -5.28
C VAL A 42 -15.41 4.84 -4.22
N GLY A 43 -16.12 4.25 -3.25
CA GLY A 43 -16.68 4.98 -2.11
C GLY A 43 -15.61 5.67 -1.26
N THR A 44 -14.53 4.96 -0.98
CA THR A 44 -13.38 5.46 -0.23
C THR A 44 -12.68 6.60 -0.97
N GLN A 45 -12.48 6.49 -2.28
CA GLN A 45 -11.91 7.56 -3.10
C GLN A 45 -12.79 8.82 -3.07
N ARG A 46 -14.12 8.66 -3.17
CA ARG A 46 -15.08 9.77 -3.09
C ARG A 46 -15.08 10.42 -1.71
N TYR A 47 -15.05 9.61 -0.65
CA TYR A 47 -15.02 10.10 0.73
C TYR A 47 -13.77 10.97 0.98
N TRP A 48 -12.60 10.50 0.55
CA TRP A 48 -11.35 11.23 0.76
C TRP A 48 -11.11 12.35 -0.25
N ALA A 49 -11.87 12.43 -1.35
CA ALA A 49 -11.76 13.55 -2.29
C ALA A 49 -12.03 14.91 -1.62
N THR A 50 -12.87 14.95 -0.58
CA THR A 50 -13.16 16.16 0.20
C THR A 50 -12.45 16.20 1.56
N GLY A 51 -11.60 15.20 1.85
CA GLY A 51 -10.89 15.10 3.12
C GLY A 51 -9.70 16.06 3.23
N PRO A 52 -9.28 16.40 4.46
CA PRO A 52 -8.14 17.30 4.71
C PRO A 52 -6.80 16.71 4.29
N VAL A 53 -6.69 15.37 4.31
CA VAL A 53 -5.54 14.62 3.81
C VAL A 53 -6.05 13.63 2.78
N ARG A 54 -5.46 13.65 1.59
CA ARG A 54 -5.83 12.73 0.51
C ARG A 54 -4.83 11.58 0.44
N PRO A 55 -5.30 10.33 0.34
CA PRO A 55 -4.42 9.22 0.00
C PRO A 55 -3.88 9.45 -1.41
N LEU A 56 -2.62 9.12 -1.60
CA LEU A 56 -1.92 9.14 -2.89
C LEU A 56 -2.53 8.12 -3.86
N ALA A 57 -2.94 6.97 -3.33
CA ALA A 57 -3.62 5.94 -4.09
C ALA A 57 -4.68 5.22 -3.25
N VAL A 58 -5.74 4.81 -3.93
CA VAL A 58 -6.78 3.91 -3.41
C VAL A 58 -6.86 2.73 -4.35
N THR A 59 -6.45 1.55 -3.90
CA THR A 59 -6.37 0.35 -4.75
C THR A 59 -7.05 -0.84 -4.08
N VAL A 60 -7.41 -1.85 -4.87
CA VAL A 60 -7.89 -3.13 -4.34
C VAL A 60 -6.78 -4.15 -4.49
N VAL A 61 -6.43 -4.82 -3.40
CA VAL A 61 -5.40 -5.87 -3.39
C VAL A 61 -5.98 -7.20 -2.91
N PRO A 62 -5.55 -8.33 -3.50
CA PRO A 62 -5.80 -9.63 -2.91
C PRO A 62 -4.98 -9.77 -1.61
N ILE A 63 -5.60 -10.26 -0.55
CA ILE A 63 -4.95 -10.43 0.76
C ILE A 63 -5.60 -11.59 1.52
N GLY A 64 -4.81 -12.34 2.29
CA GLY A 64 -5.31 -13.34 3.22
C GLY A 64 -5.94 -12.70 4.46
N ARG A 65 -6.94 -13.33 5.08
CA ARG A 65 -7.56 -12.79 6.30
C ARG A 65 -6.56 -12.65 7.45
N ALA A 66 -5.68 -13.63 7.63
CA ALA A 66 -4.62 -13.57 8.62
C ALA A 66 -3.64 -12.40 8.37
N ASP A 67 -3.27 -12.18 7.11
CA ASP A 67 -2.42 -11.05 6.73
C ASP A 67 -3.13 -9.71 6.94
N TYR A 68 -4.42 -9.63 6.60
CA TYR A 68 -5.25 -8.45 6.83
C TYR A 68 -5.36 -8.10 8.33
N ASP A 69 -5.60 -9.11 9.17
CA ASP A 69 -5.71 -8.93 10.62
C ASP A 69 -4.34 -8.56 11.25
N ALA A 70 -3.24 -9.10 10.70
CA ALA A 70 -1.87 -8.74 11.10
C ALA A 70 -1.46 -7.33 10.64
N HIS A 71 -1.92 -6.90 9.46
CA HIS A 71 -1.64 -5.58 8.88
C HIS A 71 -2.75 -4.58 9.20
N GLY A 72 -3.10 -4.47 10.48
CA GLY A 72 -4.05 -3.49 11.00
C GLY A 72 -3.73 -2.04 10.59
N ARG A 73 -4.59 -1.11 11.01
CA ARG A 73 -4.75 0.27 10.49
C ARG A 73 -3.46 1.10 10.27
N ASP A 74 -2.35 0.70 10.89
CA ASP A 74 -1.03 1.33 10.79
C ASP A 74 0.08 0.31 10.47
N CYS A 75 0.07 -0.27 9.27
CA CYS A 75 1.19 -1.11 8.84
C CYS A 75 2.46 -0.26 8.68
N ALA A 76 3.45 -0.48 9.57
CA ALA A 76 4.74 0.19 9.56
C ALA A 76 5.83 -0.59 8.80
N SER A 77 5.49 -1.74 8.20
CA SER A 77 6.46 -2.56 7.50
C SER A 77 6.85 -1.92 6.16
N LEU A 78 8.15 -1.70 5.99
CA LEU A 78 8.77 -1.18 4.77
C LEU A 78 8.86 -2.24 3.66
N THR A 79 8.71 -3.52 4.01
CA THR A 79 8.79 -4.65 3.07
C THR A 79 7.42 -5.07 2.54
N CYS A 80 6.33 -4.47 3.03
CA CYS A 80 5.03 -4.68 2.43
C CYS A 80 5.03 -4.17 0.99
N PRO A 81 4.48 -4.95 0.04
CA PRO A 81 4.47 -4.55 -1.36
C PRO A 81 3.75 -3.21 -1.47
N THR A 82 4.47 -2.14 -1.80
CA THR A 82 3.92 -0.78 -1.86
C THR A 82 3.78 -0.29 -3.27
N MET A 83 2.76 0.54 -3.52
CA MET A 83 2.60 1.24 -4.79
C MET A 83 3.53 2.46 -4.90
N ALA A 84 4.28 2.79 -3.83
CA ALA A 84 5.16 3.96 -3.81
C ALA A 84 6.11 4.03 -5.03
N PRO A 85 6.82 2.95 -5.44
CA PRO A 85 7.66 2.99 -6.64
C PRO A 85 6.89 3.34 -7.92
N LEU A 86 5.64 2.87 -8.04
CA LEU A 86 4.78 3.16 -9.19
C LEU A 86 4.24 4.60 -9.16
N LEU A 87 4.25 5.24 -7.99
CA LEU A 87 3.90 6.64 -7.80
C LEU A 87 5.13 7.57 -7.86
N GLY A 88 6.32 7.05 -8.16
CA GLY A 88 7.57 7.81 -8.17
C GLY A 88 8.07 8.20 -6.77
N LEU A 89 7.55 7.55 -5.73
CA LEU A 89 7.90 7.78 -4.34
C LEU A 89 8.80 6.63 -3.88
N ALA A 90 10.03 6.93 -3.49
CA ALA A 90 10.92 5.91 -2.95
C ALA A 90 10.28 5.31 -1.68
N PRO A 91 10.31 3.98 -1.49
CA PRO A 91 10.01 3.42 -0.19
C PRO A 91 11.03 4.02 0.79
N ALA A 92 10.55 4.61 1.89
CA ALA A 92 11.42 5.16 2.93
C ALA A 92 12.20 4.00 3.55
N GLY A 93 13.39 3.71 3.04
CA GLY A 93 14.22 2.59 3.49
C GLY A 93 14.91 1.77 2.40
N ALA A 94 14.73 2.05 1.10
CA ALA A 94 15.61 1.45 0.08
C ALA A 94 16.97 2.17 0.03
N VAL A 95 17.71 2.08 1.13
CA VAL A 95 19.16 2.27 1.16
C VAL A 95 19.78 0.88 1.30
N GLU A 96 19.72 0.08 0.23
CA GLU A 96 20.60 -1.08 0.13
C GLU A 96 21.38 -0.98 -1.17
N GLY A 97 22.70 -1.01 -1.02
CA GLY A 97 23.66 -0.52 -2.00
C GLY A 97 23.56 -1.22 -3.33
N THR A 98 23.47 -0.44 -4.41
CA THR A 98 23.98 -0.88 -5.70
C THR A 98 24.92 0.22 -6.17
N ALA A 99 26.22 -0.10 -6.10
CA ALA A 99 27.30 0.73 -6.60
C ALA A 99 27.04 1.07 -8.08
N LEU A 100 27.11 2.36 -8.41
CA LEU A 100 27.17 2.83 -9.78
C LEU A 100 28.49 2.34 -10.41
N PRO A 101 28.49 1.71 -11.60
CA PRO A 101 29.73 1.52 -12.34
C PRO A 101 30.24 2.90 -12.81
N GLY A 102 31.50 3.21 -12.46
CA GLY A 102 32.17 4.44 -12.89
C GLY A 102 32.29 4.53 -14.41
N PRO A 103 32.38 5.76 -14.96
CA PRO A 103 32.47 5.95 -16.41
C PRO A 103 33.78 5.36 -16.96
N PRO A 104 33.75 4.81 -18.18
CA PRO A 104 34.97 4.32 -18.82
C PRO A 104 35.92 5.49 -19.12
N SER A 105 37.21 5.24 -18.92
CA SER A 105 38.34 6.15 -19.21
C SER A 105 38.52 6.40 -20.71
#